data_AF-A0A4Y7MQB0-F1
#
_entry.id   AF-A0A4Y7MQB0-F1
#
_cell.length_a   1.000
_cell.length_b   1.000
_cell.length_c   1.000
_cell.angle_alpha   90.00
_cell.angle_beta   90.00
_cell.angle_gamma   90.00
#
_symmetry.space_group_name_H-M   'P 1'
#
loop_
_entity.id
_entity.type
_entity.pdbx_description
1 polymer ?
#
loop_
_entity_poly.entity_id
_entity_poly.type
_entity_poly.pdbx_seq_one_letter_code
_entity_poly.pdbx_strand_id
1 'polypeptide(L)'
;MGCRPTTAINVGRMYGRTGAFTTNQQQGMGKRNMDALSEEEKRLFPLKTVTSVVSLFESILKRTTEPDLALLSIIVGCIENTLTCNQQILSGAKSTVLTTTVDETSEKPLAIPPVRKEDDFPEIEWPIVEALYVKFRAVIKSSVDVTQYGCPEFATRELVKRVSDVIWNTLTRSYYKDRAHLQSLYSYLTGNKLDCFGVALAVVAGCQVLGFNDVHLALSEDHAWVIFGLEGKETAEVTWHGKGNEDKRGQPVDAGIQARSWLYVSGNPVICSRFTEVASLVSSINPSITATTDSLEVASMQQSLLWVLYDTGHLTRYPMAL
;
A
#
# COMPACT_ATOMS: atom_id res chain seq x y z
N MET A 1 -56.73 -55.03 27.67
CA MET A 1 -55.53 -54.18 27.53
C MET A 1 -54.60 -54.48 28.68
N GLY A 2 -53.48 -55.17 28.42
CA GLY A 2 -52.54 -55.63 29.46
C GLY A 2 -51.16 -55.98 28.88
N CYS A 3 -50.12 -55.49 29.58
CA CYS A 3 -48.74 -55.95 29.77
C CYS A 3 -47.93 -56.67 28.65
N ARG A 4 -46.88 -55.96 28.15
CA ARG A 4 -45.40 -56.25 28.09
C ARG A 4 -44.87 -57.73 28.10
N PRO A 5 -43.57 -58.01 27.76
CA PRO A 5 -42.58 -57.41 26.82
C PRO A 5 -41.61 -58.44 26.13
N THR A 6 -40.57 -57.92 25.44
CA THR A 6 -39.20 -58.45 25.20
C THR A 6 -38.92 -59.66 24.30
N THR A 7 -38.07 -59.45 23.27
CA THR A 7 -36.89 -60.29 23.02
C THR A 7 -35.76 -59.46 22.37
N ALA A 8 -34.57 -59.51 22.95
CA ALA A 8 -33.32 -59.08 22.35
C ALA A 8 -32.57 -60.32 21.83
N ILE A 9 -31.96 -60.24 20.65
CA ILE A 9 -30.93 -61.19 20.21
C ILE A 9 -29.82 -60.41 19.51
N ASN A 10 -28.60 -60.66 19.97
CA ASN A 10 -27.35 -60.08 19.51
C ASN A 10 -26.47 -61.23 19.01
N VAL A 11 -26.08 -61.27 17.73
CA VAL A 11 -25.08 -62.24 17.24
C VAL A 11 -24.30 -61.66 16.04
N GLY A 12 -22.98 -61.58 16.19
CA GLY A 12 -22.05 -62.21 15.23
C GLY A 12 -21.62 -61.44 13.98
N ARG A 13 -20.39 -60.95 14.04
CA ARG A 13 -19.50 -60.47 12.98
C ARG A 13 -19.09 -61.61 12.00
N MET A 14 -19.07 -61.38 10.68
CA MET A 14 -17.96 -61.79 9.75
C MET A 14 -18.23 -61.42 8.26
N TYR A 15 -17.28 -60.66 7.71
CA TYR A 15 -16.72 -60.62 6.34
C TYR A 15 -17.60 -60.67 5.07
N GLY A 16 -17.49 -59.59 4.27
CA GLY A 16 -17.78 -59.58 2.83
C GLY A 16 -17.50 -58.21 2.20
N ARG A 17 -16.36 -58.07 1.51
CA ARG A 17 -15.97 -56.92 0.67
C ARG A 17 -17.01 -56.67 -0.44
N THR A 18 -17.36 -55.40 -0.70
CA THR A 18 -17.03 -54.63 -1.92
C THR A 18 -17.87 -53.35 -1.98
N GLY A 19 -17.26 -52.21 -2.32
CA GLY A 19 -17.96 -50.95 -2.53
C GLY A 19 -17.16 -49.75 -2.05
N ALA A 20 -16.07 -49.44 -2.75
CA ALA A 20 -15.29 -48.23 -2.53
C ALA A 20 -16.14 -46.99 -2.87
N PHE A 21 -16.64 -46.29 -1.85
CA PHE A 21 -17.03 -44.90 -1.98
C PHE A 21 -15.77 -44.05 -1.83
N THR A 22 -15.17 -43.72 -2.96
CA THR A 22 -14.07 -42.79 -3.06
C THR A 22 -14.55 -41.39 -2.69
N THR A 23 -14.08 -40.92 -1.54
CA THR A 23 -14.02 -39.50 -1.17
C THR A 23 -13.16 -38.76 -2.19
N ASN A 24 -13.79 -38.12 -3.16
CA ASN A 24 -13.18 -37.13 -4.05
C ASN A 24 -14.11 -35.91 -4.16
N GLN A 25 -14.14 -35.11 -3.10
CA GLN A 25 -14.56 -33.70 -3.14
C GLN A 25 -13.58 -32.86 -2.32
N GLN A 26 -12.31 -32.87 -2.72
CA GLN A 26 -11.30 -31.89 -2.34
C GLN A 26 -10.46 -31.55 -3.58
N GLN A 27 -11.12 -31.11 -4.64
CA GLN A 27 -10.47 -30.47 -5.79
C GLN A 27 -11.41 -29.37 -6.27
N GLY A 28 -11.16 -28.13 -5.83
CA GLY A 28 -12.04 -27.02 -6.16
C GLY A 28 -11.76 -25.67 -5.50
N MET A 29 -10.55 -25.44 -4.98
CA MET A 29 -10.06 -24.07 -4.78
C MET A 29 -8.69 -24.02 -5.41
N GLY A 30 -8.65 -23.59 -6.67
CA GLY A 30 -7.39 -23.25 -7.32
C GLY A 30 -6.69 -22.21 -6.46
N LYS A 31 -5.59 -22.61 -5.81
CA LYS A 31 -4.51 -21.69 -5.44
C LYS A 31 -4.01 -21.07 -6.74
N ARG A 32 -4.69 -20.04 -7.24
CA ARG A 32 -4.04 -19.09 -8.12
C ARG A 32 -2.94 -18.47 -7.26
N ASN A 33 -1.69 -18.80 -7.56
CA ASN A 33 -0.61 -17.87 -7.26
C ASN A 33 -1.05 -16.55 -7.90
N MET A 34 -1.53 -15.61 -7.10
CA MET A 34 -1.68 -14.24 -7.55
C MET A 34 -0.25 -13.71 -7.64
N ASP A 35 0.38 -14.02 -8.76
CA ASP A 35 1.53 -13.27 -9.22
C ASP A 35 1.07 -11.82 -9.31
N ALA A 36 1.75 -10.95 -8.57
CA ALA A 36 1.36 -9.54 -8.46
C ALA A 36 1.42 -8.83 -9.82
N LEU A 37 2.31 -9.31 -10.70
CA LEU A 37 2.45 -8.89 -12.09
C LEU A 37 2.21 -10.04 -13.06
N SER A 38 1.62 -9.74 -14.22
CA SER A 38 1.61 -10.65 -15.36
C SER A 38 3.00 -10.79 -15.98
N GLU A 39 3.20 -11.80 -16.82
CA GLU A 39 4.48 -11.98 -17.52
C GLU A 39 4.77 -10.81 -18.48
N GLU A 40 3.74 -10.20 -19.07
CA GLU A 40 3.87 -9.00 -19.89
C GLU A 40 4.34 -7.80 -19.07
N GLU A 41 3.83 -7.64 -17.85
CA GLU A 41 4.23 -6.56 -16.94
C GLU A 41 5.64 -6.76 -16.40
N LYS A 42 6.03 -8.01 -16.09
CA LYS A 42 7.42 -8.34 -15.71
C LYS A 42 8.41 -8.03 -16.85
N ARG A 43 8.00 -8.16 -18.11
CA ARG A 43 8.82 -7.81 -19.28
C ARG A 43 9.05 -6.31 -19.47
N LEU A 44 8.29 -5.46 -18.78
CA LEU A 44 8.56 -4.01 -18.76
C LEU A 44 9.79 -3.66 -17.91
N PHE A 45 10.26 -4.60 -17.08
CA PHE A 45 11.49 -4.42 -16.32
C PHE A 45 12.73 -4.74 -17.18
N PRO A 46 13.86 -4.06 -16.91
CA PRO A 46 14.02 -2.98 -15.92
C PRO A 46 13.31 -1.69 -16.33
N LEU A 47 12.76 -0.97 -15.34
CA LEU A 47 12.14 0.33 -15.58
C LEU A 47 13.25 1.37 -15.72
N LYS A 48 13.37 1.97 -16.89
CA LYS A 48 14.47 2.89 -17.24
C LYS A 48 14.02 4.32 -17.54
N THR A 49 12.71 4.56 -17.57
CA THR A 49 12.16 5.88 -17.90
C THR A 49 10.84 6.12 -17.19
N VAL A 50 10.45 7.38 -17.04
CA VAL A 50 9.11 7.75 -16.56
C VAL A 50 8.02 7.06 -17.40
N THR A 51 8.18 7.05 -18.73
CA THR A 51 7.23 6.40 -19.65
C THR A 51 7.08 4.90 -19.38
N SER A 52 8.17 4.19 -19.06
CA SER A 52 8.10 2.77 -18.70
C SER A 52 7.32 2.52 -17.40
N VAL A 53 7.46 3.40 -16.41
CA VAL A 53 6.71 3.34 -15.15
C VAL A 53 5.22 3.60 -15.40
N VAL A 54 4.91 4.65 -16.17
CA VAL A 54 3.53 5.01 -16.55
C VAL A 54 2.88 3.85 -17.30
N SER A 55 3.60 3.23 -18.24
CA SER A 55 3.10 2.10 -19.03
C SER A 55 2.79 0.88 -18.15
N LEU A 56 3.64 0.62 -17.15
CA LEU A 56 3.39 -0.43 -16.16
C LEU A 56 2.13 -0.14 -15.33
N PHE A 57 2.01 1.08 -14.80
CA PHE A 57 0.83 1.49 -14.02
C PHE A 57 -0.45 1.40 -14.85
N GLU A 58 -0.44 1.92 -16.08
CA GLU A 58 -1.58 1.80 -16.99
C GLU A 58 -1.97 0.36 -17.25
N SER A 59 -1.00 -0.52 -17.51
CA SER A 59 -1.25 -1.95 -17.73
C SER A 59 -1.96 -2.56 -16.52
N ILE A 60 -1.46 -2.30 -15.32
CA ILE A 60 -2.02 -2.84 -14.08
C ILE A 60 -3.44 -2.30 -13.86
N LEU A 61 -3.62 -0.97 -13.96
CA LEU A 61 -4.92 -0.32 -13.71
C LEU A 61 -5.99 -0.73 -14.72
N LYS A 62 -5.60 -1.04 -15.97
CA LYS A 62 -6.52 -1.58 -17.00
C LYS A 62 -6.86 -3.06 -16.77
N ARG A 63 -5.94 -3.83 -16.17
CA ARG A 63 -6.06 -5.29 -16.02
C ARG A 63 -6.84 -5.73 -14.79
N THR A 64 -6.72 -5.01 -13.67
CA THR A 64 -7.29 -5.46 -12.39
C THR A 64 -8.10 -4.37 -11.70
N THR A 65 -9.16 -4.78 -11.01
CA THR A 65 -9.91 -3.91 -10.08
C THR A 65 -9.28 -3.84 -8.69
N GLU A 66 -8.32 -4.73 -8.42
CA GLU A 66 -7.54 -4.81 -7.17
C GLU A 66 -6.05 -4.64 -7.49
N PRO A 67 -5.58 -3.41 -7.81
CA PRO A 67 -4.16 -3.12 -7.93
C PRO A 67 -3.45 -3.40 -6.60
N ASP A 68 -2.28 -4.04 -6.67
CA ASP A 68 -1.51 -4.41 -5.49
C ASP A 68 -0.77 -3.18 -4.92
N LEU A 69 -1.27 -2.67 -3.80
CA LEU A 69 -0.74 -1.45 -3.19
C LEU A 69 0.69 -1.64 -2.68
N ALA A 70 1.02 -2.84 -2.20
CA ALA A 70 2.35 -3.13 -1.69
C ALA A 70 3.38 -3.04 -2.80
N LEU A 71 3.08 -3.65 -3.95
CA LEU A 71 3.95 -3.62 -5.10
C LEU A 71 4.14 -2.19 -5.64
N LEU A 72 3.03 -1.48 -5.90
CA LEU A 72 3.08 -0.12 -6.48
C LEU A 72 3.81 0.86 -5.55
N SER A 73 3.59 0.75 -4.24
CA SER A 73 4.26 1.58 -3.23
C SER A 73 5.76 1.31 -3.15
N ILE A 74 6.18 0.05 -3.31
CA ILE A 74 7.62 -0.31 -3.37
C ILE A 74 8.27 0.27 -4.62
N ILE A 75 7.64 0.16 -5.80
CA ILE A 75 8.18 0.66 -7.06
C ILE A 75 8.36 2.18 -6.99
N VAL A 76 7.30 2.91 -6.64
CA VAL A 76 7.32 4.38 -6.54
C VAL A 76 8.33 4.83 -5.49
N GLY A 77 8.33 4.21 -4.31
CA GLY A 77 9.25 4.54 -3.24
C GLY A 77 10.72 4.27 -3.60
N CYS A 78 11.00 3.22 -4.37
CA CYS A 78 12.35 2.91 -4.85
C CYS A 78 12.86 3.98 -5.82
N ILE A 79 12.02 4.41 -6.77
CA ILE A 79 12.35 5.45 -7.75
C ILE A 79 12.57 6.79 -7.03
N GLU A 80 11.61 7.19 -6.18
CA GLU A 80 11.68 8.42 -5.40
C GLU A 80 12.97 8.45 -4.58
N ASN A 81 13.22 7.43 -3.76
CA ASN A 81 14.39 7.41 -2.88
C ASN A 81 15.71 7.48 -3.67
N THR A 82 15.79 6.81 -4.82
CA THR A 82 17.00 6.83 -5.65
C THR A 82 17.28 8.23 -6.22
N LEU A 83 16.23 8.91 -6.67
CA LEU A 83 16.33 10.22 -7.32
C LEU A 83 16.38 11.39 -6.34
N THR A 84 15.89 11.25 -5.11
CA THR A 84 15.86 12.33 -4.10
C THR A 84 16.86 12.15 -2.96
N CYS A 85 17.09 10.93 -2.48
CA CYS A 85 17.92 10.68 -1.29
C CYS A 85 19.35 10.23 -1.61
N ASN A 86 19.55 9.50 -2.71
CA ASN A 86 20.81 8.80 -3.00
C ASN A 86 21.66 9.43 -4.12
N GLN A 87 21.49 10.72 -4.43
CA GLN A 87 22.26 11.41 -5.49
C GLN A 87 23.79 11.39 -5.28
N GLN A 88 24.28 11.10 -4.07
CA GLN A 88 25.71 10.89 -3.83
C GLN A 88 26.26 9.61 -4.51
N ILE A 89 25.46 8.58 -4.78
CA ILE A 89 25.90 7.40 -5.54
C ILE A 89 25.91 7.68 -7.04
N LEU A 90 25.02 8.55 -7.51
CA LEU A 90 25.01 9.07 -8.88
C LEU A 90 26.15 10.05 -9.18
N SER A 91 26.91 10.50 -8.16
CA SER A 91 28.02 11.45 -8.35
C SER A 91 29.28 10.87 -9.03
N GLY A 92 29.24 9.59 -9.44
CA GLY A 92 30.12 9.07 -10.50
C GLY A 92 29.74 9.56 -11.91
N ALA A 93 28.51 10.04 -12.08
CA ALA A 93 28.04 10.82 -13.22
C ALA A 93 27.94 12.29 -12.80
N LYS A 94 28.58 13.16 -13.58
CA LYS A 94 28.76 14.58 -13.27
C LYS A 94 27.41 15.28 -13.14
N SER A 95 26.99 15.66 -11.93
CA SER A 95 25.88 16.61 -11.74
C SER A 95 26.31 17.75 -10.81
N THR A 96 26.21 18.98 -11.32
CA THR A 96 26.52 20.22 -10.63
C THR A 96 25.24 21.00 -10.37
N VAL A 97 24.92 21.07 -9.08
CA VAL A 97 24.15 22.06 -8.28
C VAL A 97 23.43 23.21 -9.01
N LEU A 98 22.14 23.38 -8.67
CA LEU A 98 21.39 24.63 -8.81
C LEU A 98 21.42 25.36 -7.45
N THR A 99 22.23 26.42 -7.33
CA THR A 99 22.16 27.39 -6.22
C THR A 99 21.51 28.66 -6.74
N THR A 100 20.34 29.00 -6.22
CA THR A 100 19.71 30.31 -6.42
C THR A 100 20.28 31.31 -5.42
N THR A 101 21.44 31.87 -5.72
CA THR A 101 21.85 33.16 -5.13
C THR A 101 21.53 34.25 -6.15
N VAL A 102 20.47 35.00 -5.89
CA VAL A 102 20.17 36.23 -6.63
C VAL A 102 21.17 37.27 -6.16
N ASP A 103 22.10 37.66 -7.03
CA ASP A 103 22.95 38.83 -6.84
C ASP A 103 22.69 39.79 -8.00
N GLU A 104 22.06 40.91 -7.66
CA GLU A 104 21.73 42.01 -8.56
C GLU A 104 23.04 42.72 -8.93
N THR A 105 23.59 42.47 -10.13
CA THR A 105 24.41 43.39 -10.96
C THR A 105 25.36 42.64 -11.91
N SER A 106 24.83 42.04 -12.98
CA SER A 106 25.56 41.91 -14.26
C SER A 106 24.68 41.27 -15.31
N GLU A 107 24.50 41.96 -16.44
CA GLU A 107 24.00 41.38 -17.68
C GLU A 107 25.02 40.36 -18.21
N LYS A 108 24.89 39.10 -17.79
CA LYS A 108 25.45 37.95 -18.51
C LYS A 108 24.30 37.03 -18.90
N PRO A 109 24.32 36.47 -20.13
CA PRO A 109 23.23 35.62 -20.59
C PRO A 109 23.06 34.46 -19.61
N LEU A 110 21.83 34.27 -19.13
CA LEU A 110 21.39 33.11 -18.36
C LEU A 110 21.87 31.84 -19.09
N ALA A 111 22.92 31.22 -18.57
CA ALA A 111 23.37 29.92 -19.06
C ALA A 111 22.29 28.92 -18.66
N ILE A 112 21.46 28.53 -19.63
CA ILE A 112 20.52 27.41 -19.52
C ILE A 112 21.35 26.22 -19.04
N PRO A 113 21.01 25.59 -17.89
CA PRO A 113 21.72 24.41 -17.43
C PRO A 113 21.70 23.35 -18.53
N PRO A 114 22.78 22.56 -18.73
CA PRO A 114 22.75 21.49 -19.70
C PRO A 114 21.60 20.56 -19.35
N VAL A 115 20.69 20.38 -20.31
CA VAL A 115 19.56 19.46 -20.23
C VAL A 115 20.06 18.10 -19.74
N ARG A 116 19.57 17.63 -18.59
CA ARG A 116 19.76 16.25 -18.17
C ARG A 116 19.33 15.38 -19.34
N LYS A 117 20.21 14.50 -19.83
CA LYS A 117 19.78 13.54 -20.85
C LYS A 117 18.68 12.68 -20.24
N GLU A 118 17.72 12.26 -21.05
CA GLU A 118 16.68 11.28 -20.68
C GLU A 118 17.27 9.97 -20.09
N ASP A 119 18.59 9.80 -20.18
CA ASP A 119 19.39 8.63 -19.76
C ASP A 119 19.76 8.56 -18.26
N ASP A 120 19.44 9.54 -17.41
CA ASP A 120 19.84 9.55 -15.98
C ASP A 120 18.82 8.88 -15.01
N PHE A 121 17.77 8.25 -15.54
CA PHE A 121 16.77 7.56 -14.72
C PHE A 121 17.32 6.20 -14.23
N PRO A 122 17.13 5.84 -12.94
CA PRO A 122 17.71 4.61 -12.39
C PRO A 122 17.08 3.36 -13.02
N GLU A 123 17.91 2.38 -13.36
CA GLU A 123 17.42 1.07 -13.80
C GLU A 123 16.83 0.32 -12.60
N ILE A 124 15.50 0.28 -12.50
CA ILE A 124 14.81 -0.46 -11.44
C ILE A 124 14.60 -1.88 -11.91
N GLU A 125 15.36 -2.81 -11.34
CA GLU A 125 15.35 -4.23 -11.66
C GLU A 125 14.24 -4.98 -10.92
N TRP A 126 13.55 -5.89 -11.63
CA TRP A 126 12.45 -6.70 -11.05
C TRP A 126 12.88 -7.48 -9.78
N PRO A 127 14.04 -8.17 -9.75
CA PRO A 127 14.44 -8.94 -8.57
C PRO A 127 14.55 -8.11 -7.27
N ILE A 128 14.89 -6.82 -7.36
CA ILE A 128 14.96 -5.92 -6.20
C ILE A 128 13.56 -5.65 -5.66
N VAL A 129 12.63 -5.31 -6.55
CA VAL A 129 11.23 -5.06 -6.22
C VAL A 129 10.58 -6.32 -5.67
N GLU A 130 10.79 -7.47 -6.33
CA GLU A 130 10.26 -8.77 -5.93
C GLU A 130 10.75 -9.18 -4.54
N ALA A 131 12.04 -9.01 -4.23
CA ALA A 131 12.59 -9.35 -2.92
C ALA A 131 11.93 -8.53 -1.80
N LEU A 132 11.74 -7.21 -2.02
CA LEU A 132 11.05 -6.34 -1.07
C LEU A 132 9.57 -6.72 -0.92
N TYR A 133 8.90 -7.01 -2.03
CA TYR A 133 7.50 -7.41 -2.05
C TYR A 133 7.27 -8.74 -1.30
N VAL A 134 8.10 -9.75 -1.58
CA VAL A 134 8.09 -11.04 -0.87
C VAL A 134 8.36 -10.84 0.62
N LYS A 135 9.34 -9.98 0.97
CA LYS A 135 9.64 -9.63 2.37
C LYS A 135 8.42 -9.04 3.08
N PHE A 136 7.72 -8.06 2.48
CA PHE A 136 6.52 -7.48 3.07
C PHE A 136 5.44 -8.53 3.33
N ARG A 137 5.15 -9.36 2.31
CA ARG A 137 4.15 -10.43 2.43
C ARG A 137 4.51 -11.44 3.51
N ALA A 138 5.79 -11.81 3.61
CA ALA A 138 6.28 -12.71 4.63
C ALA A 138 6.08 -12.13 6.03
N VAL A 139 6.39 -10.85 6.25
CA VAL A 139 6.17 -10.17 7.54
C VAL A 139 4.70 -10.24 7.94
N ILE A 140 3.78 -9.90 7.03
CA ILE A 140 2.34 -9.90 7.32
C ILE A 140 1.81 -11.32 7.58
N LYS A 141 2.04 -12.24 6.64
CA LYS A 141 1.49 -13.61 6.70
C LYS A 141 2.08 -14.44 7.84
N SER A 142 3.30 -14.15 8.29
CA SER A 142 3.88 -14.83 9.45
C SER A 142 3.43 -14.26 10.80
N SER A 143 2.97 -13.00 10.82
CA SER A 143 2.62 -12.31 12.06
C SER A 143 1.12 -12.32 12.39
N VAL A 144 0.28 -12.57 11.38
CA VAL A 144 -1.19 -12.56 11.49
C VAL A 144 -1.75 -13.90 11.03
N ASP A 145 -2.18 -14.70 11.99
CA ASP A 145 -2.87 -15.96 11.75
C ASP A 145 -4.38 -15.71 11.69
N VAL A 146 -4.92 -15.67 10.47
CA VAL A 146 -6.34 -15.42 10.20
C VAL A 146 -7.25 -16.48 10.84
N THR A 147 -6.75 -17.69 11.10
CA THR A 147 -7.55 -18.77 11.70
C THR A 147 -7.92 -18.47 13.16
N GLN A 148 -7.11 -17.67 13.86
CA GLN A 148 -7.38 -17.23 15.24
C GLN A 148 -8.59 -16.28 15.33
N TYR A 149 -8.99 -15.71 14.19
CA TYR A 149 -10.14 -14.81 14.07
C TYR A 149 -11.38 -15.52 13.51
N GLY A 150 -11.34 -16.85 13.38
CA GLY A 150 -12.46 -17.64 12.87
C GLY A 150 -12.65 -17.57 11.35
N CYS A 151 -11.61 -17.16 10.61
CA CYS A 151 -11.64 -16.99 9.14
C CYS A 151 -12.84 -16.13 8.69
N PRO A 152 -12.94 -14.87 9.16
CA PRO A 152 -14.10 -14.04 8.88
C PRO A 152 -14.13 -13.67 7.39
N GLU A 153 -15.34 -13.50 6.84
CA GLU A 153 -15.53 -13.06 5.45
C GLU A 153 -15.10 -11.60 5.26
N PHE A 154 -15.35 -10.75 6.26
CA PHE A 154 -14.97 -9.35 6.31
C PHE A 154 -13.94 -9.12 7.42
N ALA A 155 -13.11 -8.08 7.28
CA ALA A 155 -12.15 -7.75 8.32
C ALA A 155 -12.88 -7.36 9.62
N THR A 156 -12.37 -7.83 10.76
CA THR A 156 -12.82 -7.37 12.08
C THR A 156 -11.87 -6.32 12.64
N ARG A 157 -12.35 -5.56 13.63
CA ARG A 157 -11.56 -4.53 14.29
C ARG A 157 -10.29 -5.10 14.93
N GLU A 158 -10.39 -6.28 15.52
CA GLU A 158 -9.26 -6.98 16.15
C GLU A 158 -8.21 -7.40 15.12
N LEU A 159 -8.65 -7.81 13.93
CA LEU A 159 -7.76 -8.17 12.83
C LEU A 159 -7.05 -6.94 12.26
N VAL A 160 -7.80 -5.86 11.99
CA VAL A 160 -7.23 -4.59 11.51
C VAL A 160 -6.26 -4.02 12.54
N LYS A 161 -6.62 -4.02 13.82
CA LYS A 161 -5.73 -3.59 14.90
C LYS A 161 -4.49 -4.46 14.99
N ARG A 162 -4.61 -5.78 14.79
CA ARG A 162 -3.46 -6.68 14.77
C ARG A 162 -2.51 -6.35 13.62
N VAL A 163 -3.02 -6.10 12.41
CA VAL A 163 -2.19 -5.67 11.28
C VAL A 163 -1.51 -4.34 11.58
N SER A 164 -2.25 -3.37 12.14
CA SER A 164 -1.68 -2.09 12.61
C SER A 164 -0.57 -2.29 13.64
N ASP A 165 -0.72 -3.22 14.59
CA ASP A 165 0.31 -3.51 15.57
C ASP A 165 1.54 -4.19 14.96
N VAL A 166 1.37 -5.03 13.94
CA VAL A 166 2.51 -5.60 13.22
C VAL A 166 3.32 -4.50 12.54
N ILE A 167 2.66 -3.61 11.80
CA ILE A 167 3.33 -2.48 11.14
C ILE A 167 3.96 -1.54 12.18
N TRP A 168 3.25 -1.20 13.24
CA TRP A 168 3.74 -0.27 14.26
C TRP A 168 4.96 -0.79 15.01
N ASN A 169 4.94 -2.05 15.42
CA ASN A 169 5.99 -2.62 16.26
C ASN A 169 7.29 -2.88 15.49
N THR A 170 7.24 -2.91 14.16
CA THR A 170 8.44 -3.02 13.30
C THR A 170 9.04 -1.65 12.98
N LEU A 171 8.34 -0.54 13.24
CA LEU A 171 8.90 0.81 13.06
C LEU A 171 9.99 1.10 14.09
N THR A 172 10.96 1.92 13.66
CA THR A 172 11.99 2.46 14.53
C THR A 172 11.35 3.33 15.61
N ARG A 173 11.70 3.14 16.88
CA ARG A 173 11.05 3.88 17.99
C ARG A 173 11.30 5.38 18.00
N SER A 174 12.42 5.84 17.42
CA SER A 174 12.82 7.24 17.42
C SER A 174 13.32 7.64 16.04
N TYR A 175 12.51 8.43 15.33
CA TYR A 175 12.89 9.16 14.12
C TYR A 175 12.01 10.40 14.00
N TYR A 176 12.47 11.36 13.20
CA TYR A 176 11.68 12.53 12.84
C TYR A 176 10.55 12.10 11.92
N LYS A 177 9.32 12.08 12.45
CA LYS A 177 8.11 11.64 11.75
C LYS A 177 7.73 12.56 10.58
N ASP A 178 8.15 13.83 10.66
CA ASP A 178 7.93 14.86 9.63
C ASP A 178 9.05 14.89 8.58
N ARG A 179 9.91 13.86 8.53
CA ARG A 179 10.97 13.76 7.51
C ARG A 179 10.34 13.33 6.18
N ALA A 180 10.78 13.95 5.08
CA ALA A 180 10.41 13.57 3.73
C ALA A 180 10.80 12.11 3.39
N HIS A 181 10.12 11.53 2.39
CA HIS A 181 10.38 10.21 1.83
C HIS A 181 10.07 9.04 2.79
N LEU A 182 9.08 9.22 3.67
CA LEU A 182 8.62 8.21 4.64
C LEU A 182 7.20 7.67 4.34
N GLN A 183 6.60 8.02 3.23
CA GLN A 183 5.23 7.67 2.86
C GLN A 183 5.08 6.28 2.22
N SER A 184 6.17 5.67 1.75
CA SER A 184 6.13 4.45 0.93
C SER A 184 6.56 3.19 1.69
N LEU A 185 6.06 2.04 1.23
CA LEU A 185 6.48 0.72 1.74
C LEU A 185 7.94 0.41 1.43
N TYR A 186 8.56 1.09 0.45
CA TYR A 186 10.01 1.05 0.28
C TYR A 186 10.73 1.58 1.52
N SER A 187 10.31 2.72 2.05
CA SER A 187 10.89 3.34 3.27
C SER A 187 10.68 2.44 4.50
N TYR A 188 9.50 1.81 4.59
CA TYR A 188 9.23 0.79 5.59
C TYR A 188 10.20 -0.39 5.52
N LEU A 189 10.39 -0.99 4.35
CA LEU A 189 11.15 -2.24 4.21
C LEU A 189 12.66 -2.06 4.25
N THR A 190 13.15 -0.86 3.91
CA THR A 190 14.59 -0.53 3.88
C THR A 190 15.03 0.23 5.13
N GLY A 191 14.16 1.03 5.73
CA GLY A 191 14.49 1.92 6.84
C GLY A 191 13.65 1.76 8.10
N ASN A 192 12.62 0.89 8.11
CA ASN A 192 11.67 0.73 9.20
C ASN A 192 11.10 2.07 9.69
N LYS A 193 10.76 2.97 8.75
CA LYS A 193 10.23 4.31 9.04
C LYS A 193 9.03 4.57 8.13
N LEU A 194 8.00 5.18 8.70
CA LEU A 194 6.83 5.62 7.97
C LEU A 194 6.33 6.97 8.52
N ASP A 195 5.71 7.81 7.71
CA ASP A 195 4.92 8.93 8.21
C ASP A 195 3.49 8.47 8.56
N CYS A 196 2.62 9.41 8.96
CA CYS A 196 1.25 9.07 9.38
C CYS A 196 0.46 8.37 8.26
N PHE A 197 0.53 8.91 7.04
CA PHE A 197 -0.12 8.38 5.83
C PHE A 197 0.46 7.01 5.46
N GLY A 198 1.79 6.89 5.45
CA GLY A 198 2.50 5.66 5.10
C GLY A 198 2.13 4.50 6.01
N VAL A 199 1.93 4.75 7.32
CA VAL A 199 1.41 3.73 8.25
C VAL A 199 0.00 3.27 7.87
N ALA A 200 -0.91 4.21 7.58
CA ALA A 200 -2.27 3.86 7.19
C ALA A 200 -2.31 3.06 5.88
N LEU A 201 -1.55 3.50 4.87
CA LEU A 201 -1.39 2.78 3.60
C LEU A 201 -0.81 1.37 3.80
N ALA A 202 0.22 1.23 4.65
CA ALA A 202 0.83 -0.05 4.96
C ALA A 202 -0.14 -1.02 5.64
N VAL A 203 -1.05 -0.52 6.47
CA VAL A 203 -2.11 -1.35 7.09
C VAL A 203 -3.11 -1.83 6.04
N VAL A 204 -3.58 -0.95 5.14
CA VAL A 204 -4.47 -1.34 4.03
C VAL A 204 -3.80 -2.39 3.14
N ALA A 205 -2.54 -2.17 2.76
CA ALA A 205 -1.77 -3.15 1.98
C ALA A 205 -1.58 -4.48 2.73
N GLY A 206 -1.36 -4.43 4.06
CA GLY A 206 -1.28 -5.63 4.89
C GLY A 206 -2.59 -6.42 4.92
N CYS A 207 -3.72 -5.73 5.03
CA CYS A 207 -5.05 -6.35 4.93
C CYS A 207 -5.30 -6.96 3.54
N GLN A 208 -4.91 -6.25 2.45
CA GLN A 208 -4.98 -6.76 1.08
C GLN A 208 -4.16 -8.07 0.92
N VAL A 209 -2.96 -8.13 1.50
CA VAL A 209 -2.10 -9.34 1.47
C VAL A 209 -2.76 -10.55 2.14
N LEU A 210 -3.58 -10.31 3.16
CA LEU A 210 -4.35 -11.33 3.88
C LEU A 210 -5.66 -11.70 3.18
N GLY A 211 -6.03 -10.98 2.12
CA GLY A 211 -7.26 -11.20 1.33
C GLY A 211 -8.47 -10.37 1.76
N PHE A 212 -8.27 -9.39 2.66
CA PHE A 212 -9.33 -8.50 3.13
C PHE A 212 -9.46 -7.27 2.23
N ASN A 213 -10.16 -7.46 1.11
CA ASN A 213 -10.40 -6.40 0.13
C ASN A 213 -11.47 -5.41 0.58
N ASP A 214 -12.13 -5.62 1.72
CA ASP A 214 -13.10 -4.71 2.32
C ASP A 214 -12.45 -3.57 3.13
N VAL A 215 -11.16 -3.69 3.46
CA VAL A 215 -10.41 -2.67 4.20
C VAL A 215 -9.93 -1.58 3.26
N HIS A 216 -10.40 -0.35 3.44
CA HIS A 216 -10.05 0.79 2.60
C HIS A 216 -9.50 1.96 3.40
N LEU A 217 -8.69 2.77 2.72
CA LEU A 217 -8.18 4.01 3.28
C LEU A 217 -9.28 5.07 3.35
N ALA A 218 -9.31 5.83 4.43
CA ALA A 218 -10.08 7.05 4.56
C ALA A 218 -9.14 8.23 4.83
N LEU A 219 -9.32 9.29 4.06
CA LEU A 219 -8.44 10.46 4.07
C LEU A 219 -9.23 11.72 4.42
N SER A 220 -8.77 12.42 5.44
CA SER A 220 -9.07 13.83 5.64
C SER A 220 -7.96 14.69 5.01
N GLU A 221 -8.02 16.00 5.22
CA GLU A 221 -6.99 16.93 4.74
C GLU A 221 -5.65 16.82 5.49
N ASP A 222 -5.63 16.23 6.70
CA ASP A 222 -4.43 16.19 7.57
C ASP A 222 -4.24 14.85 8.33
N HIS A 223 -5.09 13.86 8.05
CA HIS A 223 -5.08 12.57 8.75
C HIS A 223 -5.64 11.42 7.92
N ALA A 224 -5.17 10.22 8.22
CA ALA A 224 -5.54 8.98 7.53
C ALA A 224 -5.90 7.88 8.54
N TRP A 225 -6.97 7.16 8.25
CA TRP A 225 -7.40 5.98 9.01
C TRP A 225 -7.98 4.93 8.05
N VAL A 226 -8.54 3.84 8.57
CA VAL A 226 -9.16 2.81 7.73
C VAL A 226 -10.65 2.66 8.01
N ILE A 227 -11.38 2.34 6.95
CA ILE A 227 -12.75 1.83 7.00
C ILE A 227 -12.76 0.37 6.58
N PHE A 228 -13.69 -0.42 7.12
CA PHE A 228 -13.74 -1.86 6.85
C PHE A 228 -15.09 -2.47 7.24
N GLY A 229 -15.21 -3.79 7.09
CA GLY A 229 -16.40 -4.53 7.46
C GLY A 229 -17.49 -4.47 6.37
N LEU A 230 -18.63 -5.07 6.68
CA LEU A 230 -19.76 -5.11 5.75
C LEU A 230 -20.20 -3.67 5.38
N GLU A 231 -20.16 -3.37 4.09
CA GLU A 231 -20.47 -2.04 3.52
C GLU A 231 -19.56 -0.89 4.02
N GLY A 232 -18.40 -1.19 4.60
CA GLY A 232 -17.45 -0.16 5.06
C GLY A 232 -17.95 0.66 6.26
N LYS A 233 -18.80 0.07 7.11
CA LYS A 233 -19.43 0.76 8.25
C LYS A 233 -18.51 0.92 9.46
N GLU A 234 -17.49 0.08 9.58
CA GLU A 234 -16.55 0.16 10.70
C GLU A 234 -15.40 1.11 10.35
N THR A 235 -14.92 1.82 11.37
CA THR A 235 -13.75 2.69 11.26
C THR A 235 -12.73 2.35 12.34
N ALA A 236 -11.44 2.44 12.03
CA ALA A 236 -10.40 2.32 13.04
C ALA A 236 -9.23 3.26 12.77
N GLU A 237 -8.82 3.96 13.82
CA GLU A 237 -7.52 4.60 13.88
C GLU A 237 -6.42 3.54 13.74
N VAL A 238 -5.43 3.77 12.90
CA VAL A 238 -4.32 2.81 12.67
C VAL A 238 -2.94 3.45 12.77
N THR A 239 -2.89 4.77 12.89
CA THR A 239 -1.69 5.59 12.95
C THR A 239 -1.81 6.65 14.05
N TRP A 240 -0.76 7.44 14.28
CA TRP A 240 -0.81 8.59 15.16
C TRP A 240 -1.37 9.82 14.43
N HIS A 241 -1.84 10.79 15.20
CA HIS A 241 -2.08 12.14 14.71
C HIS A 241 -1.41 13.17 15.63
N GLY A 242 -0.69 14.14 15.04
CA GLY A 242 0.02 15.19 15.76
C GLY A 242 1.14 14.69 16.69
N LYS A 243 1.47 15.53 17.69
CA LYS A 243 2.58 15.31 18.65
C LYS A 243 2.12 14.79 20.02
N GLY A 244 0.84 14.40 20.15
CA GLY A 244 0.28 13.87 21.40
C GLY A 244 0.75 12.45 21.71
N ASN A 245 0.74 12.09 22.99
CA ASN A 245 1.12 10.75 23.47
C ASN A 245 -0.06 9.75 23.53
N GLU A 246 -1.26 10.15 23.11
CA GLU A 246 -2.43 9.26 23.12
C GLU A 246 -2.39 8.32 21.91
N ASP A 247 -2.16 7.03 22.17
CA ASP A 247 -2.35 5.98 21.18
C ASP A 247 -3.85 5.70 21.01
N LYS A 248 -4.42 6.26 19.94
CA LYS A 248 -5.83 6.04 19.58
C LYS A 248 -6.05 4.82 18.70
N ARG A 249 -4.99 4.07 18.32
CA ARG A 249 -5.11 2.98 17.35
C ARG A 249 -6.10 1.91 17.82
N GLY A 250 -6.95 1.47 16.90
CA GLY A 250 -8.04 0.51 17.12
C GLY A 250 -9.36 1.17 17.55
N GLN A 251 -9.34 2.42 18.00
CA GLN A 251 -10.56 3.16 18.36
C GLN A 251 -11.31 3.63 17.10
N PRO A 252 -12.64 3.75 17.15
CA PRO A 252 -13.41 4.36 16.08
C PRO A 252 -13.20 5.88 16.03
N VAL A 253 -13.48 6.49 14.88
CA VAL A 253 -13.32 7.94 14.67
C VAL A 253 -14.55 8.78 15.09
N ASP A 254 -15.61 8.13 15.57
CA ASP A 254 -16.92 8.75 15.88
C ASP A 254 -16.81 9.96 16.82
N ALA A 255 -15.95 9.89 17.83
CA ALA A 255 -15.78 10.98 18.78
C ALA A 255 -15.33 12.28 18.10
N GLY A 256 -14.43 12.17 17.11
CA GLY A 256 -13.95 13.32 16.33
C GLY A 256 -15.00 13.87 15.37
N ILE A 257 -15.82 12.98 14.79
CA ILE A 257 -16.96 13.36 13.94
C ILE A 257 -18.04 14.08 14.75
N GLN A 258 -18.41 13.55 15.92
CA GLN A 258 -19.38 14.16 16.83
C GLN A 258 -18.93 15.54 17.33
N ALA A 259 -17.63 15.71 17.53
CA ALA A 259 -17.01 16.99 17.86
C ALA A 259 -16.96 17.99 16.70
N ARG A 260 -17.42 17.61 15.49
CA ARG A 260 -17.35 18.41 14.25
C ARG A 260 -15.93 18.91 13.95
N SER A 261 -14.94 18.07 14.25
CA SER A 261 -13.53 18.41 14.03
C SER A 261 -13.22 18.45 12.54
N TRP A 262 -12.46 19.46 12.12
CA TRP A 262 -11.89 19.54 10.77
C TRP A 262 -11.02 18.33 10.44
N LEU A 263 -10.33 17.79 11.44
CA LEU A 263 -9.49 16.59 11.32
C LEU A 263 -10.23 15.36 10.76
N TYR A 264 -11.54 15.27 11.03
CA TYR A 264 -12.38 14.18 10.52
C TYR A 264 -13.40 14.69 9.50
N VAL A 265 -13.22 15.92 9.00
CA VAL A 265 -14.03 16.61 7.98
C VAL A 265 -15.53 16.56 8.32
N SER A 266 -15.86 16.65 9.63
CA SER A 266 -17.23 16.46 10.14
C SER A 266 -17.93 15.20 9.59
N GLY A 267 -17.19 14.11 9.40
CA GLY A 267 -17.70 12.84 8.87
C GLY A 267 -17.75 12.75 7.35
N ASN A 268 -17.10 13.66 6.61
CA ASN A 268 -17.05 13.66 5.14
C ASN A 268 -15.63 13.48 4.59
N PRO A 269 -14.87 12.45 5.01
CA PRO A 269 -13.56 12.16 4.45
C PRO A 269 -13.68 11.68 2.99
N VAL A 270 -12.56 11.68 2.28
CA VAL A 270 -12.41 10.89 1.05
C VAL A 270 -12.36 9.43 1.45
N ILE A 271 -13.40 8.68 1.11
CA ILE A 271 -13.44 7.22 1.23
C ILE A 271 -12.86 6.62 -0.05
N CYS A 272 -11.69 6.00 0.06
CA CYS A 272 -10.97 5.53 -1.09
C CYS A 272 -11.53 4.22 -1.64
N SER A 273 -11.58 4.12 -2.97
CA SER A 273 -11.51 2.82 -3.66
C SER A 273 -10.05 2.38 -3.79
N ARG A 274 -9.80 1.16 -4.29
CA ARG A 274 -8.43 0.72 -4.64
C ARG A 274 -7.72 1.67 -5.60
N PHE A 275 -8.44 2.19 -6.60
CA PHE A 275 -7.88 3.16 -7.53
C PHE A 275 -7.59 4.51 -6.87
N THR A 276 -8.42 4.92 -5.92
CA THR A 276 -8.19 6.14 -5.13
C THR A 276 -7.03 5.98 -4.14
N GLU A 277 -6.78 4.77 -3.64
CA GLU A 277 -5.56 4.46 -2.85
C GLU A 277 -4.29 4.49 -3.71
N VAL A 278 -4.36 4.03 -4.96
CA VAL A 278 -3.27 4.25 -5.92
C VAL A 278 -3.09 5.75 -6.16
N ALA A 279 -4.17 6.51 -6.33
CA ALA A 279 -4.09 7.95 -6.48
C ALA A 279 -3.51 8.65 -5.24
N SER A 280 -3.80 8.19 -4.03
CA SER A 280 -3.22 8.77 -2.81
C SER A 280 -1.75 8.45 -2.67
N LEU A 281 -1.34 7.23 -3.04
CA LEU A 281 0.07 6.86 -3.17
C LEU A 281 0.79 7.78 -4.17
N VAL A 282 0.24 7.98 -5.37
CA VAL A 282 0.85 8.88 -6.38
C VAL A 282 0.89 10.33 -5.89
N SER A 283 -0.17 10.81 -5.26
CA SER A 283 -0.24 12.17 -4.69
C SER A 283 0.79 12.36 -3.57
N SER A 284 1.10 11.30 -2.83
CA SER A 284 2.11 11.33 -1.76
C SER A 284 3.56 11.32 -2.27
N ILE A 285 3.81 11.14 -3.58
CA ILE A 285 5.16 11.22 -4.14
C ILE A 285 5.78 12.57 -3.79
N ASN A 286 7.00 12.55 -3.25
CA ASN A 286 7.70 13.74 -2.83
C ASN A 286 8.93 13.99 -3.73
N PRO A 287 8.88 14.95 -4.66
CA PRO A 287 9.99 15.24 -5.55
C PRO A 287 11.14 16.00 -4.89
N SER A 288 10.97 16.52 -3.67
CA SER A 288 11.97 17.38 -3.04
C SER A 288 13.26 16.65 -2.67
N ILE A 289 14.39 17.20 -3.10
CA ILE A 289 15.76 16.75 -2.75
C ILE A 289 16.25 17.57 -1.55
N THR A 290 16.00 18.88 -1.59
CA THR A 290 16.30 19.83 -0.51
C THR A 290 15.10 20.76 -0.34
N ALA A 291 15.16 21.69 0.62
CA ALA A 291 14.12 22.69 0.82
C ALA A 291 13.92 23.64 -0.39
N THR A 292 14.85 23.66 -1.35
CA THR A 292 14.82 24.58 -2.50
C THR A 292 15.10 23.87 -3.83
N THR A 293 15.07 22.54 -3.87
CA THR A 293 15.43 21.78 -5.07
C THR A 293 14.60 20.51 -5.16
N ASP A 294 13.96 20.30 -6.31
CA ASP A 294 13.15 19.12 -6.61
C ASP A 294 13.77 18.29 -7.75
N SER A 295 13.48 16.98 -7.78
CA SER A 295 13.76 16.11 -8.91
C SER A 295 12.68 16.28 -9.98
N LEU A 296 13.10 16.74 -11.15
CA LEU A 296 12.23 16.88 -12.32
C LEU A 296 11.63 15.54 -12.76
N GLU A 297 12.40 14.46 -12.66
CA GLU A 297 12.00 13.12 -13.06
C GLU A 297 10.90 12.57 -12.14
N VAL A 298 11.05 12.77 -10.82
CA VAL A 298 10.03 12.37 -9.84
C VAL A 298 8.76 13.21 -9.99
N ALA A 299 8.90 14.53 -10.18
CA ALA A 299 7.76 15.41 -10.43
C ALA A 299 7.02 15.05 -11.74
N SER A 300 7.77 14.76 -12.81
CA SER A 300 7.22 14.34 -14.10
C SER A 300 6.51 12.98 -14.00
N MET A 301 7.06 12.05 -13.23
CA MET A 301 6.43 10.76 -12.94
C MET A 301 5.12 10.95 -12.17
N GLN A 302 5.13 11.75 -11.10
CA GLN A 302 3.91 12.06 -10.33
C GLN A 302 2.84 12.67 -11.23
N GLN A 303 3.19 13.71 -12.01
CA GLN A 303 2.27 14.38 -12.91
C GLN A 303 1.69 13.42 -13.95
N SER A 304 2.53 12.61 -14.59
CA SER A 304 2.08 11.68 -15.65
C SER A 304 1.15 10.60 -15.09
N LEU A 305 1.44 10.06 -13.91
CA LEU A 305 0.58 9.09 -13.24
C LEU A 305 -0.74 9.70 -12.78
N LEU A 306 -0.73 10.96 -12.31
CA LEU A 306 -1.97 11.68 -11.98
C LEU A 306 -2.84 11.90 -13.22
N TRP A 307 -2.25 12.22 -14.37
CA TRP A 307 -3.01 12.31 -15.62
C TRP A 307 -3.65 10.98 -16.03
N VAL A 308 -2.93 9.85 -15.89
CA VAL A 308 -3.53 8.53 -16.12
C VAL A 308 -4.74 8.31 -15.23
N LEU A 309 -4.64 8.65 -13.94
CA LEU A 309 -5.73 8.51 -12.98
C LEU A 309 -6.88 9.50 -13.24
N TYR A 310 -6.57 10.69 -13.75
CA TYR A 310 -7.55 11.70 -14.15
C TYR A 310 -8.37 11.21 -15.35
N ASP A 311 -7.70 10.80 -16.43
CA ASP A 311 -8.31 10.39 -17.69
C ASP A 311 -9.16 9.12 -17.53
N THR A 312 -8.82 8.27 -16.57
CA THR A 312 -9.59 7.08 -16.19
C THR A 312 -10.71 7.35 -15.17
N GLY A 313 -10.88 8.61 -14.75
CA GLY A 313 -11.95 9.05 -13.86
C GLY A 313 -11.74 8.71 -12.38
N HIS A 314 -10.56 8.22 -11.99
CA HIS A 314 -10.25 7.80 -10.63
C HIS A 314 -10.00 8.98 -9.66
N LEU A 315 -9.81 10.19 -10.18
CA LEU A 315 -9.68 11.42 -9.37
C LEU A 315 -11.00 12.16 -9.11
N THR A 316 -12.12 11.70 -9.68
CA THR A 316 -13.44 12.38 -9.59
C THR A 316 -13.93 12.63 -8.16
N ARG A 317 -13.49 11.81 -7.20
CA ARG A 317 -13.85 11.92 -5.78
C ARG A 317 -12.65 12.24 -4.89
N TYR A 318 -11.55 12.74 -5.46
CA TYR A 318 -10.34 13.03 -4.71
C TYR A 318 -9.84 14.46 -4.96
N PRO A 319 -10.42 15.47 -4.26
CA PRO A 319 -10.12 16.88 -4.51
C PRO A 319 -8.65 17.26 -4.33
N MET A 320 -7.95 16.67 -3.35
CA MET A 320 -6.55 17.02 -3.07
C MET A 320 -5.56 16.54 -4.15
N ALA A 321 -5.99 15.66 -5.05
CA ALA A 321 -5.19 15.19 -6.17
C ALA A 321 -5.34 16.04 -7.43
N LEU A 322 -6.38 16.90 -7.51
CA LEU A 322 -6.68 17.81 -8.61
C LEU A 322 -6.04 19.19 -8.38
#